data_AF-A0A2K9BUF6-F1
#
_entry.id   AF-A0A2K9BUF6-F1
#
_cell.length_a   1.000
_cell.length_b   1.000
_cell.length_c   1.000
_cell.angle_alpha   90.00
_cell.angle_beta   90.00
_cell.angle_gamma   90.00
#
_symmetry.space_group_name_H-M   'P 1'
#
loop_
_entity.id
_entity.type
_entity.pdbx_description
1 polymer ?
#
loop_
_entity_poly.entity_id
_entity_poly.type
_entity_poly.pdbx_seq_one_letter_code
_entity_poly.pdbx_strand_id
1 'polypeptide(L)'
;MLIFYASLRVIPGELYESARIDGASEFRIAWSVKIPMIRSTVIMTLLFSIIGSYQLFNEPNILKTLVPEVINSYYTPNMYTYNLAFTGQDINYAAAVSLVVGSITMLIVAAVKLFGSRWEER
;
A
#
# COMPACT_ATOMS: atom_id res chain seq x y z
N MET A 1 -6.39 8.56 4.76
CA MET A 1 -6.47 9.66 5.75
C MET A 1 -7.45 9.38 6.89
N LEU A 2 -8.69 8.96 6.61
CA LEU A 2 -9.67 8.62 7.65
C LEU A 2 -9.19 7.52 8.62
N ILE A 3 -8.53 6.48 8.10
CA ILE A 3 -8.01 5.38 8.91
C ILE A 3 -7.00 5.92 9.95
N PHE A 4 -6.04 6.75 9.53
CA PHE A 4 -5.09 7.37 10.45
C PHE A 4 -5.75 8.28 11.47
N TYR A 5 -6.71 9.09 11.03
CA TYR A 5 -7.44 9.99 11.92
C TYR A 5 -8.23 9.22 13.00
N ALA A 6 -8.94 8.17 12.59
CA ALA A 6 -9.69 7.31 13.51
C ALA A 6 -8.77 6.64 14.54
N SER A 7 -7.64 6.09 14.11
CA SER A 7 -6.68 5.45 15.01
C SER A 7 -6.01 6.44 15.96
N LEU A 8 -5.67 7.65 15.51
CA LEU A 8 -5.08 8.68 16.38
C LEU A 8 -6.09 9.19 17.43
N ARG A 9 -7.39 9.15 17.14
CA ARG A 9 -8.44 9.60 18.07
C ARG A 9 -8.64 8.65 19.25
N VAL A 10 -8.21 7.39 19.13
CA VAL A 10 -8.27 6.39 20.21
C VAL A 10 -7.18 6.65 21.27
N ILE A 11 -6.10 7.36 20.92
CA ILE A 11 -4.99 7.65 21.84
C ILE A 11 -5.46 8.62 22.93
N PRO A 12 -5.32 8.27 24.22
CA PRO A 12 -5.64 9.17 25.34
C PRO A 12 -4.84 10.48 25.27
N GLY A 13 -5.52 11.62 25.50
CA GLY A 13 -4.91 12.94 25.46
C GLY A 13 -3.78 13.13 26.49
N GLU A 14 -3.88 12.44 27.63
CA GLU A 14 -2.92 12.47 28.73
C GLU A 14 -1.50 12.08 28.30
N LEU A 15 -1.36 11.18 27.31
CA LEU A 15 -0.04 10.77 26.78
C LEU A 15 0.65 11.90 26.00
N TYR A 16 -0.12 12.83 25.42
CA TYR A 16 0.43 14.01 24.79
C TYR A 16 0.83 15.06 25.81
N GLU A 17 0.06 15.19 26.89
CA GLU A 17 0.35 16.12 27.98
C GLU A 17 1.59 15.70 28.75
N SER A 18 1.72 14.42 29.09
CA SER A 18 2.92 13.88 29.74
C SER A 18 4.18 14.08 28.89
N ALA A 19 4.09 13.80 27.59
CA ALA A 19 5.21 14.03 26.67
C ALA A 19 5.62 15.52 26.59
N ARG A 20 4.67 16.45 26.70
CA ARG A 20 4.96 17.89 26.75
C ARG A 20 5.60 18.30 28.07
N ILE A 21 5.17 17.72 29.20
CA ILE A 21 5.79 17.92 30.51
C ILE A 21 7.25 17.45 30.49
N ASP A 22 7.54 16.35 29.78
CA ASP A 22 8.91 15.83 29.56
C ASP A 22 9.73 16.66 28.55
N GLY A 23 9.22 17.80 28.09
CA GLY A 23 9.91 18.72 27.19
C GLY A 23 10.00 18.22 25.73
N ALA A 24 9.16 17.26 25.32
CA ALA A 24 9.12 16.83 23.93
C ALA A 24 8.50 17.91 23.03
N SER A 25 9.22 18.27 21.96
CA SER A 25 8.67 19.13 20.91
C SER A 25 7.57 18.39 20.12
N GLU A 26 6.66 19.14 19.47
CA GLU A 26 5.56 18.55 18.69
C GLU A 26 6.04 17.56 17.60
N PHE A 27 7.22 17.79 17.02
CA PHE A 27 7.84 16.85 16.08
C PHE A 27 8.28 15.55 16.76
N ARG A 28 8.87 15.64 17.96
CA ARG A 28 9.22 14.46 18.77
C ARG A 28 7.97 13.71 19.20
N ILE A 29 6.90 14.40 19.58
CA ILE A 29 5.61 13.78 19.91
C ILE A 29 5.04 13.03 18.69
N ALA A 30 5.12 13.62 17.49
CA ALA A 30 4.65 12.95 16.28
C ALA A 30 5.40 11.64 15.98
N TRP A 31 6.74 11.67 16.03
CA TRP A 31 7.56 10.52 15.69
C TRP A 31 7.72 9.48 16.79
N SER A 32 7.75 9.91 18.05
CA SER A 32 8.02 9.02 19.19
C SER A 32 6.77 8.59 19.94
N VAL A 33 5.64 9.30 19.81
CA VAL A 33 4.37 8.95 20.46
C VAL A 33 3.32 8.56 19.44
N LYS A 34 2.94 9.46 18.52
CA LYS A 34 1.81 9.23 17.60
C LYS A 34 2.07 8.03 16.67
N ILE A 35 3.15 8.04 15.90
CA ILE A 35 3.45 6.98 14.91
C ILE A 35 3.57 5.59 15.56
N PRO A 36 4.34 5.39 16.65
CA PRO A 36 4.46 4.08 17.29
C PRO A 36 3.14 3.58 17.85
N MET A 37 2.30 4.45 18.42
CA MET A 37 1.00 4.06 18.98
C MET A 37 0.00 3.58 17.92
N ILE A 38 0.08 4.10 16.69
CA ILE A 38 -0.76 3.63 15.57
C ILE A 38 -0.02 2.68 14.62
N ARG A 39 1.11 2.08 15.04
CA ARG A 39 1.98 1.26 14.17
C ARG A 39 1.21 0.19 13.38
N SER A 40 0.29 -0.52 14.04
CA SER A 40 -0.48 -1.59 13.41
C SER A 40 -1.39 -1.05 12.30
N THR A 41 -2.00 0.12 12.52
CA THR A 41 -2.75 0.85 11.49
C THR A 41 -1.86 1.30 10.34
N VAL A 42 -0.65 1.80 10.63
CA VAL A 42 0.31 2.23 9.59
C VAL A 42 0.71 1.07 8.70
N ILE A 43 1.08 -0.06 9.30
CA ILE A 43 1.45 -1.27 8.56
C ILE A 43 0.31 -1.73 7.67
N MET A 44 -0.91 -1.81 8.20
CA MET A 44 -2.09 -2.24 7.42
C MET A 44 -2.42 -1.27 6.29
N THR A 45 -2.38 0.04 6.56
CA THR A 45 -2.66 1.05 5.53
C THR A 45 -1.62 1.00 4.42
N LEU A 46 -0.35 0.83 4.78
CA LEU A 46 0.76 0.69 3.84
C LEU A 46 0.62 -0.58 3.01
N LEU A 47 0.28 -1.70 3.64
CA LEU A 47 -0.01 -2.96 2.97
C LEU A 47 -1.08 -2.78 1.88
N PHE A 48 -2.26 -2.26 2.24
CA PHE A 48 -3.34 -2.06 1.29
C PHE A 48 -2.98 -1.05 0.20
N SER A 49 -2.23 0.01 0.52
CA SER A 49 -1.78 0.99 -0.45
C SER A 49 -0.85 0.37 -1.50
N ILE A 50 0.09 -0.49 -1.08
CA ILE A 50 1.01 -1.15 -2.00
C ILE A 50 0.25 -2.16 -2.87
N ILE A 51 -0.61 -2.98 -2.28
CA ILE A 51 -1.43 -3.95 -3.01
C ILE A 51 -2.30 -3.23 -4.06
N GLY A 52 -2.98 -2.15 -3.66
CA GLY A 52 -3.84 -1.38 -4.55
C GLY A 52 -3.06 -0.73 -5.68
N SER A 53 -1.89 -0.16 -5.39
CA SER A 53 -1.03 0.47 -6.41
C SER A 53 -0.49 -0.56 -7.41
N TYR A 54 -0.13 -1.77 -6.95
CA TYR A 54 0.36 -2.83 -7.81
C TYR A 54 -0.74 -3.42 -8.71
N GLN A 55 -1.98 -3.45 -8.22
CA GLN A 55 -3.14 -3.97 -8.95
C GLN A 55 -3.85 -2.94 -9.84
N LEU A 56 -3.27 -1.75 -10.03
CA LEU A 56 -3.85 -0.66 -10.81
C LEU A 56 -4.15 -1.10 -12.26
N PHE A 57 -5.39 -0.90 -12.69
CA PHE A 57 -5.86 -1.30 -14.03
C PHE A 57 -6.86 -0.30 -14.60
N ASN A 58 -7.90 0.05 -13.84
CA ASN A 58 -9.01 0.85 -14.35
C ASN A 58 -8.58 2.27 -14.74
N GLU A 59 -7.89 2.95 -13.83
CA GLU A 59 -7.43 4.33 -14.01
C GLU A 59 -6.56 4.50 -15.27
N PRO A 60 -5.47 3.73 -15.47
CA PRO A 60 -4.65 3.86 -16.66
C PRO A 60 -5.39 3.35 -17.91
N ASN A 61 -6.24 2.31 -17.81
CA ASN A 61 -6.97 1.80 -18.96
C ASN A 61 -7.98 2.81 -19.50
N ILE A 62 -8.65 3.56 -18.62
CA ILE A 62 -9.54 4.66 -19.04
C ILE A 62 -8.73 5.80 -19.64
N LEU A 63 -7.67 6.24 -18.95
CA LEU A 63 -6.84 7.39 -19.37
C LEU A 63 -6.03 7.13 -20.64
N LYS A 64 -5.74 5.86 -20.96
CA LYS A 64 -5.03 5.45 -22.17
C LYS A 64 -5.66 6.00 -23.45
N THR A 65 -6.98 6.13 -23.50
CA THR A 65 -7.68 6.70 -24.66
C THR A 65 -7.32 8.17 -24.93
N LEU A 66 -6.90 8.90 -23.88
CA LEU A 66 -6.53 10.31 -23.96
C LEU A 66 -5.04 10.50 -24.29
N VAL A 67 -4.18 9.60 -23.83
CA VAL A 67 -2.71 9.72 -23.99
C VAL A 67 -2.07 8.36 -24.35
N PRO A 68 -2.40 7.79 -25.52
CA PRO A 68 -1.99 6.43 -25.88
C PRO A 68 -0.48 6.25 -26.08
N GLU A 69 0.24 7.34 -26.37
CA GLU A 69 1.71 7.31 -26.51
C GLU A 69 2.43 7.14 -25.17
N VAL A 70 1.81 7.60 -24.07
CA VAL A 70 2.38 7.49 -22.71
C VAL A 70 1.86 6.24 -22.01
N ILE A 71 0.55 5.99 -22.07
CA ILE A 71 -0.09 4.86 -21.41
C ILE A 71 -0.42 3.80 -22.47
N ASN A 72 0.50 2.88 -22.70
CA ASN A 72 0.31 1.78 -23.63
C ASN A 72 -0.36 0.56 -22.97
N SER A 73 -0.61 -0.51 -23.73
CA SER A 73 -1.20 -1.77 -23.21
C SER A 73 -0.34 -2.51 -22.19
N TYR A 74 0.94 -2.16 -22.07
CA TYR A 74 1.93 -2.80 -21.21
C TYR A 74 2.26 -1.97 -19.96
N TYR A 75 1.53 -0.87 -19.75
CA TYR A 75 1.83 0.13 -18.71
C TYR A 75 1.75 -0.42 -17.28
N THR A 76 0.78 -1.29 -17.00
CA THR A 76 0.73 -2.04 -15.74
C THR A 76 0.73 -3.54 -15.99
N PRO A 77 1.18 -4.38 -15.02
CA PRO A 77 1.15 -5.83 -15.16
C PRO A 77 -0.25 -6.36 -15.46
N ASN A 78 -1.28 -5.78 -14.85
CA ASN A 78 -2.67 -6.15 -15.09
C ASN A 78 -3.14 -5.79 -16.50
N MET A 79 -2.74 -4.62 -17.02
CA MET A 79 -3.03 -4.24 -18.40
C MET A 79 -2.33 -5.17 -19.40
N TYR A 80 -1.09 -5.55 -19.12
CA TYR A 80 -0.36 -6.48 -19.97
C TYR A 80 -1.04 -7.84 -20.04
N THR A 81 -1.37 -8.43 -18.89
CA THR A 81 -2.08 -9.70 -18.79
C THR A 81 -3.41 -9.64 -19.55
N TYR A 82 -4.17 -8.55 -19.39
CA TYR A 82 -5.42 -8.35 -20.12
C TYR A 82 -5.20 -8.31 -21.63
N ASN A 83 -4.20 -7.55 -22.09
CA ASN A 83 -3.90 -7.43 -23.51
C ASN A 83 -3.48 -8.77 -24.12
N LEU A 84 -2.67 -9.58 -23.42
CA LEU A 84 -2.31 -10.93 -23.85
C LEU A 84 -3.53 -11.82 -24.01
N ALA A 85 -4.43 -11.84 -23.02
CA ALA A 85 -5.60 -12.72 -23.01
C ALA A 85 -6.64 -12.34 -24.09
N PHE A 86 -6.95 -11.05 -24.22
CA PHE A 86 -8.10 -10.59 -24.99
C PHE A 86 -7.75 -9.97 -26.34
N THR A 87 -6.54 -9.43 -26.51
CA THR A 87 -6.08 -8.86 -27.79
C THR A 87 -5.14 -9.82 -28.51
N GLY A 88 -4.16 -10.37 -27.80
CA GLY A 88 -3.21 -11.35 -28.33
C GLY A 88 -3.81 -12.76 -28.49
N GLN A 89 -4.92 -13.05 -27.80
CA GLN A 89 -5.54 -14.38 -27.70
C GLN A 89 -4.62 -15.47 -27.09
N ASP A 90 -3.54 -15.06 -26.43
CA ASP A 90 -2.56 -15.94 -25.79
C ASP A 90 -2.95 -16.23 -24.33
N ILE A 91 -4.09 -16.90 -24.14
CA ILE A 91 -4.69 -17.14 -22.82
C ILE A 91 -3.75 -17.93 -21.89
N ASN A 92 -3.03 -18.92 -22.43
CA ASN A 92 -2.09 -19.73 -21.64
C ASN A 92 -0.93 -18.89 -21.10
N TYR A 93 -0.40 -17.99 -21.93
CA TYR A 93 0.68 -17.10 -21.51
C TYR A 93 0.17 -16.04 -20.53
N ALA A 94 -1.01 -15.48 -20.77
CA ALA A 94 -1.66 -14.57 -19.82
C ALA A 94 -1.91 -15.22 -18.45
N ALA A 95 -2.27 -16.52 -18.42
CA ALA A 95 -2.42 -17.27 -17.18
C ALA A 95 -1.08 -17.41 -16.43
N ALA A 96 0.01 -17.72 -17.14
CA ALA A 96 1.35 -17.77 -16.55
C ALA A 96 1.79 -16.41 -15.97
N VAL A 97 1.54 -15.32 -16.69
CA VAL A 97 1.84 -13.96 -16.21
C VAL A 97 0.99 -13.63 -14.97
N SER A 98 -0.30 -14.00 -14.97
CA SER A 98 -1.18 -13.79 -13.81
C SER A 98 -0.67 -14.47 -12.55
N LEU A 99 -0.14 -15.70 -12.68
CA LEU A 99 0.47 -16.41 -11.56
C LEU A 99 1.70 -15.66 -11.03
N VAL A 100 2.56 -15.15 -11.92
CA VAL A 100 3.74 -14.38 -11.52
C VAL A 100 3.34 -13.10 -10.78
N VAL A 101 2.37 -12.34 -11.29
CA VAL A 101 1.83 -11.13 -10.64
C VAL A 101 1.26 -11.46 -9.26
N GLY A 102 0.50 -12.55 -9.15
CA GLY A 102 -0.04 -13.04 -7.88
C GLY A 102 1.05 -13.44 -6.89
N SER A 103 2.07 -14.18 -7.34
CA SER A 103 3.22 -14.56 -6.51
C SER A 103 4.01 -13.36 -6.02
N ILE A 104 4.26 -12.36 -6.87
CA ILE A 104 4.95 -11.12 -6.47
C ILE A 104 4.11 -10.37 -5.42
N THR A 105 2.79 -10.28 -5.63
CA THR A 105 1.88 -9.65 -4.65
C THR A 105 1.96 -10.38 -3.30
N MET A 106 1.95 -11.71 -3.31
CA MET A 106 2.08 -12.53 -2.10
C MET A 106 3.41 -12.29 -1.38
N LEU A 107 4.52 -12.19 -2.12
CA LEU A 107 5.85 -11.89 -1.56
C LEU A 107 5.89 -10.50 -0.90
N ILE A 108 5.30 -9.49 -1.55
CA ILE A 108 5.19 -8.13 -0.99
C ILE A 108 4.40 -8.16 0.31
N VAL A 109 3.26 -8.85 0.34
CA VAL A 109 2.42 -8.99 1.54
C VAL A 109 3.19 -9.67 2.67
N ALA A 110 3.86 -10.78 2.36
CA ALA A 110 4.68 -11.50 3.33
C ALA A 110 5.80 -10.62 3.89
N ALA A 111 6.51 -9.89 3.03
CA ALA A 111 7.57 -8.97 3.43
C ALA A 111 7.05 -7.89 4.37
N VAL A 112 5.99 -7.17 4.00
CA VAL A 112 5.40 -6.10 4.83
C VAL A 112 4.93 -6.65 6.17
N LYS A 113 4.30 -7.84 6.20
CA LYS A 113 3.87 -8.48 7.44
C LYS A 113 5.05 -8.85 8.35
N LEU A 114 6.12 -9.41 7.80
CA LEU A 114 7.32 -9.77 8.55
C LEU A 114 8.06 -8.55 9.11
N PHE A 115 8.13 -7.46 8.34
CA PHE A 115 8.68 -6.20 8.85
C PHE A 115 7.79 -5.61 9.95
N GLY A 116 6.47 -5.68 9.77
CA GLY A 116 5.48 -5.20 10.73
C GLY A 116 5.48 -5.96 12.05
N SER A 117 5.60 -7.29 12.03
CA SER A 117 5.60 -8.10 13.27
C SER A 117 6.82 -7.81 14.15
N ARG A 118 7.99 -7.58 13.53
CA ARG A 118 9.22 -7.18 14.25
C ARG A 118 9.10 -5.81 14.93
N TRP A 119 8.23 -4.95 14.43
CA TRP A 119 7.91 -3.67 15.04
C TRP A 119 6.88 -3.79 16.16
N GLU A 120 6.13 -4.89 16.20
CA GLU A 120 5.09 -5.14 17.21
C GLU A 120 5.68 -5.75 18.50
N GLU A 121 6.78 -6.50 18.38
CA GLU A 121 7.50 -7.14 19.49
C GLU A 121 8.45 -6.19 20.26
N ARG A 122 8.66 -4.96 19.78
CA ARG A 122 9.45 -3.92 20.46
C ARG A 122 8.56 -2.88 21.11
#